data_AF-A0A550GZP8-F1
#
_entry.id   AF-A0A550GZP8-F1
#
_cell.length_a   1.000
_cell.length_b   1.000
_cell.length_c   1.000
_cell.angle_alpha   90.00
_cell.angle_beta   90.00
_cell.angle_gamma   90.00
#
_symmetry.space_group_name_H-M   'P 1'
#
loop_
_entity.id
_entity.type
_entity.pdbx_description
1 polymer ?
#
loop_
_entity_poly.entity_id
_entity_poly.type
_entity_poly.pdbx_seq_one_letter_code
_entity_poly.pdbx_strand_id
1 'polypeptide(L)'
;MKSKLVLVGISALTIVIISFTLWVYWENVSYSNKTKHETSFWAVIKDSKGDIMAVETANPVVWNTLVNLQNNQTEMWIGGIVEKYDNHWGFRFRPETIVVAEITVEGAQSNIKGISDDLNYWINVWSKEAYVLSIIIEINE
;
A
#
# COMPACT_ATOMS: atom_id res chain seq x y z
N MET A 1 -19.18 15.38 -47.44
CA MET A 1 -17.78 15.33 -46.95
C MET A 1 -17.63 15.90 -45.53
N LYS A 2 -18.17 17.10 -45.24
CA LYS A 2 -18.16 17.70 -43.89
C LYS A 2 -18.79 16.83 -42.79
N SER A 3 -19.94 16.19 -43.05
CA SER A 3 -20.62 15.31 -42.09
C SER A 3 -19.81 14.06 -41.72
N LYS A 4 -19.10 13.46 -42.67
CA LYS A 4 -18.21 12.31 -42.42
C LYS A 4 -16.99 12.70 -41.58
N LEU A 5 -16.42 13.89 -41.82
CA LEU A 5 -15.31 14.43 -41.01
C LEU A 5 -15.74 14.78 -39.58
N VAL A 6 -16.93 15.37 -39.41
CA VAL A 6 -17.51 15.64 -38.08
C VAL A 6 -17.78 14.32 -37.34
N LEU A 7 -18.34 13.31 -38.02
CA LEU A 7 -18.59 11.99 -37.43
C LEU A 7 -17.28 11.31 -36.99
N VAL A 8 -16.25 11.31 -37.85
CA VAL A 8 -14.93 10.75 -37.52
C VAL A 8 -14.27 11.50 -36.35
N GLY A 9 -14.39 12.84 -36.31
CA GLY A 9 -13.91 13.65 -35.19
C GLY A 9 -14.60 13.30 -33.88
N ILE A 10 -15.93 13.12 -33.89
CA ILE A 10 -16.71 12.72 -32.71
C ILE A 10 -16.32 11.30 -32.27
N SER A 11 -16.19 10.35 -33.20
CA SER A 11 -15.79 8.96 -32.91
C SER A 11 -14.38 8.88 -32.31
N ALA A 12 -13.42 9.63 -32.87
CA ALA A 12 -12.06 9.68 -32.33
C ALA A 12 -12.04 10.25 -30.90
N LEU A 13 -12.79 11.33 -30.66
CA LEU A 13 -12.91 11.93 -29.33
C LEU A 13 -13.54 10.97 -28.32
N THR A 14 -14.56 10.21 -28.72
CA THR A 14 -15.20 9.22 -27.83
C THR A 14 -14.24 8.09 -27.45
N ILE A 15 -13.44 7.59 -28.40
CA ILE A 15 -12.44 6.54 -28.12
C ILE A 15 -11.40 7.04 -27.12
N VAL A 16 -10.92 8.27 -27.26
CA VAL A 16 -9.94 8.87 -26.32
C VAL A 16 -10.53 8.98 -24.92
N ILE A 17 -11.77 9.47 -24.81
CA ILE A 17 -12.46 9.58 -23.51
C ILE A 17 -12.63 8.21 -22.87
N ILE A 18 -13.12 7.22 -23.61
CA ILE A 18 -13.31 5.85 -23.10
C ILE A 18 -11.98 5.28 -22.62
N SER A 19 -10.92 5.39 -23.42
CA SER A 19 -9.59 4.88 -23.07
C SER A 19 -9.05 5.52 -21.79
N PHE A 20 -9.20 6.84 -21.65
CA PHE A 20 -8.80 7.56 -20.44
C PHE A 20 -9.61 7.13 -19.21
N THR A 21 -10.94 7.01 -19.33
CA THR A 21 -11.79 6.56 -18.22
C THR A 21 -11.47 5.15 -17.76
N LEU A 22 -11.18 4.24 -18.70
CA LEU A 22 -10.72 2.90 -18.39
C LEU A 22 -9.39 2.96 -17.65
N TRP A 23 -8.40 3.70 -18.14
CA TRP A 23 -7.11 3.82 -17.47
C TRP A 23 -7.24 4.34 -16.02
N VAL A 24 -7.99 5.43 -15.80
CA VAL A 24 -8.24 5.97 -14.46
C VAL A 24 -8.93 4.94 -13.57
N TYR A 25 -9.92 4.21 -14.09
CA TYR A 25 -10.59 3.15 -13.35
C TYR A 25 -9.61 2.04 -12.93
N TRP A 26 -8.76 1.58 -13.84
CA TRP A 26 -7.76 0.54 -13.57
C TRP A 26 -6.74 0.97 -12.51
N GLU A 27 -6.24 2.21 -12.56
CA GLU A 27 -5.33 2.74 -11.54
C GLU A 27 -6.00 2.78 -10.15
N ASN A 28 -7.26 3.21 -10.07
CA ASN A 28 -8.01 3.24 -8.81
C ASN A 28 -8.23 1.84 -8.23
N VAL A 29 -8.59 0.86 -9.07
CA VAL A 29 -8.77 -0.54 -8.64
C VAL A 29 -7.45 -1.13 -8.15
N SER A 30 -6.35 -0.87 -8.88
CA SER A 30 -5.01 -1.29 -8.48
C SER A 30 -4.59 -0.70 -7.14
N TYR A 31 -4.81 0.60 -6.96
CA TYR A 31 -4.54 1.30 -5.71
C TYR A 31 -5.34 0.72 -4.56
N SER A 32 -6.68 0.67 -4.70
CA SER A 32 -7.60 0.18 -3.68
C SER A 32 -7.30 -1.27 -3.25
N ASN A 33 -6.86 -2.12 -4.17
CA ASN A 33 -6.48 -3.49 -3.84
C ASN A 33 -5.13 -3.57 -3.08
N LYS A 34 -4.18 -2.69 -3.40
CA LYS A 34 -2.90 -2.59 -2.67
C LYS A 34 -3.06 -1.98 -1.28
N THR A 35 -3.99 -1.04 -1.12
CA THR A 35 -4.23 -0.30 0.12
C THR A 35 -5.52 -0.71 0.83
N LYS A 36 -5.98 -1.95 0.61
CA LYS A 36 -7.16 -2.49 1.29
C LYS A 36 -6.96 -2.46 2.82
N HIS A 37 -7.96 -1.98 3.53
CA HIS A 37 -8.00 -1.82 4.99
C HIS A 37 -9.42 -2.12 5.50
N GLU A 38 -9.57 -2.38 6.80
CA GLU A 38 -10.85 -2.69 7.44
C GLU A 38 -11.28 -1.64 8.49
N THR A 39 -10.34 -0.81 8.94
CA THR A 39 -10.54 0.19 9.99
C THR A 39 -10.53 1.62 9.45
N SER A 40 -11.08 2.56 10.22
CA SER A 40 -11.05 3.99 9.88
C SER A 40 -9.66 4.60 10.01
N PHE A 41 -8.81 4.05 10.88
CA PHE A 41 -7.46 4.56 11.15
C PHE A 41 -6.42 3.73 10.40
N TRP A 42 -6.03 4.22 9.23
CA TRP A 42 -5.06 3.53 8.38
C TRP A 42 -4.14 4.51 7.67
N ALA A 43 -2.90 4.07 7.47
CA ALA A 43 -1.86 4.80 6.77
C ALA A 43 -1.44 4.01 5.53
N VAL A 44 -0.94 4.71 4.51
CA VAL A 44 -0.26 4.06 3.38
C VAL A 44 1.24 4.21 3.56
N ILE A 45 1.90 3.06 3.69
CA ILE A 45 3.35 2.99 3.64
C ILE A 45 3.79 2.83 2.19
N LYS A 46 4.91 3.44 1.83
CA LYS A 46 5.65 3.16 0.60
C LYS A 46 7.04 2.68 0.96
N ASP A 47 7.36 1.45 0.58
CA ASP A 47 8.66 0.88 0.89
C ASP A 47 9.77 1.46 -0.02
N SER A 48 11.02 1.11 0.30
CA SER A 48 12.21 1.51 -0.48
C SER A 48 12.22 1.04 -1.95
N LYS A 49 11.32 0.14 -2.37
CA LYS A 49 11.15 -0.31 -3.76
C LYS A 49 9.99 0.38 -4.48
N GLY A 50 9.24 1.22 -3.77
CA GLY A 50 8.10 1.96 -4.31
C GLY A 50 6.79 1.19 -4.26
N ASP A 51 6.78 0.01 -3.63
CA ASP A 51 5.56 -0.73 -3.39
C ASP A 51 4.79 -0.08 -2.23
N ILE A 52 3.47 -0.11 -2.32
CA ILE A 52 2.58 0.54 -1.35
C ILE A 52 1.65 -0.47 -0.69
N MET A 53 1.36 -0.26 0.59
CA MET A 53 0.41 -1.09 1.32
C MET A 53 -0.26 -0.28 2.43
N ALA A 54 -1.47 -0.64 2.81
CA ALA A 54 -2.11 -0.10 4.00
C ALA A 54 -1.53 -0.72 5.28
N VAL A 55 -1.37 0.10 6.30
CA VAL A 55 -1.06 -0.31 7.67
C VAL A 55 -2.11 0.28 8.59
N GLU A 56 -2.72 -0.57 9.40
CA GLU A 56 -3.79 -0.22 10.33
C GLU A 56 -3.27 -0.33 11.76
N THR A 57 -3.71 0.56 12.65
CA THR A 57 -3.41 0.40 14.08
C THR A 57 -4.45 1.07 14.95
N ALA A 58 -4.86 0.38 16.01
CA ALA A 58 -5.69 0.97 17.07
C ALA A 58 -4.87 1.61 18.19
N ASN A 59 -3.54 1.50 18.15
CA ASN A 59 -2.67 2.05 19.19
C ASN A 59 -2.44 3.55 18.93
N PRO A 60 -2.91 4.46 19.81
CA PRO A 60 -2.80 5.90 19.59
C PRO A 60 -1.36 6.41 19.57
N VAL A 61 -0.44 5.73 20.27
CA VAL A 61 1.00 6.09 20.28
C VAL A 61 1.63 5.76 18.93
N VAL A 62 1.33 4.57 18.39
CA VAL A 62 1.80 4.17 17.07
C VAL A 62 1.18 5.09 16.01
N TRP A 63 -0.13 5.34 16.08
CA TRP A 63 -0.82 6.23 15.16
C TRP A 63 -0.18 7.62 15.09
N ASN A 64 0.02 8.26 16.25
CA ASN A 64 0.66 9.58 16.30
C ASN A 64 2.10 9.54 15.75
N THR A 65 2.81 8.43 15.93
CA THR A 65 4.13 8.22 15.31
C THR A 65 4.01 8.20 13.78
N LEU A 66 3.06 7.46 13.21
CA LEU A 66 2.84 7.42 11.75
C LEU A 66 2.50 8.81 11.17
N VAL A 67 1.62 9.56 11.85
CA VAL A 67 1.29 10.96 11.48
C VAL A 67 2.54 11.84 11.47
N ASN A 68 3.39 11.75 12.50
CA ASN A 68 4.63 12.52 12.55
C ASN A 68 5.60 12.14 11.42
N LEU A 69 5.70 10.85 11.08
CA LEU A 69 6.53 10.38 9.97
C LEU A 69 6.05 10.92 8.62
N GLN A 70 4.72 10.99 8.41
CA GLN A 70 4.16 11.61 7.20
C GLN A 70 4.54 13.09 7.11
N ASN A 71 4.36 13.85 8.19
CA ASN A 71 4.67 15.29 8.21
C ASN A 71 6.15 15.57 7.97
N ASN A 72 7.02 14.72 8.53
CA ASN A 72 8.47 14.89 8.44
C ASN A 72 9.09 14.18 7.22
N GLN A 73 8.30 13.43 6.45
CA GLN A 73 8.78 12.60 5.33
C GLN A 73 9.96 11.70 5.73
N THR A 74 9.90 11.15 6.94
CA THR A 74 10.99 10.35 7.52
C THR A 74 10.80 8.88 7.21
N GLU A 75 11.88 8.23 6.77
CA GLU A 75 11.92 6.80 6.50
C GLU A 75 12.24 6.02 7.79
N MET A 76 11.46 4.98 8.06
CA MET A 76 11.58 4.14 9.26
C MET A 76 11.25 2.69 8.93
N TRP A 77 11.70 1.76 9.77
CA TRP A 77 11.22 0.38 9.71
C TRP A 77 9.82 0.32 10.30
N ILE A 78 8.86 -0.08 9.48
CA ILE A 78 7.46 -0.24 9.88
C ILE A 78 7.08 -1.69 9.63
N GLY A 79 6.49 -2.34 10.62
CA GLY A 79 6.21 -3.77 10.52
C GLY A 79 5.41 -4.29 11.70
N GLY A 80 5.34 -5.61 11.77
CA GLY A 80 4.62 -6.33 12.82
C GLY A 80 4.47 -7.79 12.44
N ILE A 81 3.58 -8.49 13.14
CA ILE A 81 3.26 -9.88 12.82
C ILE A 81 2.57 -9.94 11.46
N VAL A 82 3.11 -10.73 10.54
CA VAL A 82 2.54 -10.96 9.22
C VAL A 82 1.39 -11.96 9.31
N GLU A 83 0.25 -11.62 8.70
CA GLU A 83 -0.88 -12.54 8.55
C GLU A 83 -1.45 -12.51 7.14
N LYS A 84 -2.05 -13.62 6.72
CA LYS A 84 -2.74 -13.71 5.43
C LYS A 84 -3.86 -12.69 5.36
N TYR A 85 -3.97 -12.03 4.23
CA TYR A 85 -5.00 -11.03 4.00
C TYR A 85 -5.40 -10.98 2.54
N ASP A 86 -6.67 -10.72 2.29
CA ASP A 86 -7.23 -10.72 0.93
C ASP A 86 -7.00 -9.36 0.26
N ASN A 87 -5.75 -9.05 -0.05
CA ASN A 87 -5.33 -7.85 -0.79
C ASN A 87 -4.35 -8.23 -1.92
N HIS A 88 -3.85 -7.23 -2.66
CA HIS A 88 -2.89 -7.47 -3.74
C HIS A 88 -1.64 -8.26 -3.32
N TRP A 89 -1.20 -8.06 -2.08
CA TRP A 89 0.02 -8.64 -1.53
C TRP A 89 -0.20 -10.02 -0.88
N GLY A 90 -1.44 -10.39 -0.61
CA GLY A 90 -1.78 -11.62 0.10
C GLY A 90 -1.56 -11.55 1.62
N PHE A 91 -1.15 -10.39 2.15
CA PHE A 91 -0.84 -10.22 3.57
C PHE A 91 -1.12 -8.80 4.08
N ARG A 92 -1.22 -8.69 5.40
CA ARG A 92 -1.13 -7.43 6.15
C ARG A 92 -0.25 -7.63 7.38
N PHE A 93 0.21 -6.53 7.97
CA PHE A 93 0.69 -6.56 9.34
C PHE A 93 -0.51 -6.54 10.29
N ARG A 94 -0.49 -7.38 11.32
CA ARG A 94 -1.57 -7.44 12.31
C ARG A 94 -1.66 -6.08 13.04
N PRO A 95 -2.84 -5.42 13.07
CA PRO A 95 -2.97 -4.05 13.54
C PRO A 95 -2.50 -3.80 14.99
N GLU A 96 -2.64 -4.80 15.85
CA GLU A 96 -2.26 -4.72 17.26
C GLU A 96 -0.76 -4.89 17.50
N THR A 97 0.00 -5.23 16.46
CA THR A 97 1.42 -5.60 16.55
C THR A 97 2.32 -4.63 15.80
N ILE A 98 1.76 -3.53 15.31
CA ILE A 98 2.53 -2.55 14.55
C ILE A 98 3.63 -1.95 15.42
N VAL A 99 4.84 -2.00 14.89
CA VAL A 99 6.05 -1.43 15.46
C VAL A 99 6.68 -0.51 14.43
N VAL A 100 7.16 0.64 14.92
CA VAL A 100 7.92 1.63 14.16
C VAL A 100 9.25 1.80 14.86
N ALA A 101 10.36 1.59 14.15
CA ALA A 101 11.70 1.59 14.74
C ALA A 101 12.78 2.09 13.77
N GLU A 102 13.86 2.65 14.33
CA GLU A 102 15.06 3.04 13.56
C GLU A 102 15.91 1.81 13.21
N ILE A 103 15.95 0.83 14.12
CA ILE A 103 16.74 -0.39 14.01
C ILE A 103 15.85 -1.57 14.35
N THR A 104 15.91 -2.61 13.54
CA THR A 104 15.22 -3.89 13.74
C THR A 104 16.19 -5.05 13.58
N VAL A 105 15.74 -6.27 13.89
CA VAL A 105 16.55 -7.48 13.66
C VAL A 105 16.68 -7.69 12.16
N GLU A 106 17.91 -7.75 11.63
CA GLU A 106 18.19 -7.87 10.19
C GLU A 106 17.45 -9.04 9.53
N GLY A 107 17.37 -10.20 10.20
CA GLY A 107 16.64 -11.37 9.70
C GLY A 107 15.12 -11.20 9.59
N ALA A 108 14.56 -10.12 10.12
CA ALA A 108 13.15 -9.75 10.01
C ALA A 108 12.91 -8.60 9.00
N GLN A 109 13.95 -8.11 8.33
CA GLN A 109 13.84 -7.01 7.37
C GLN A 109 13.56 -7.54 5.97
N SER A 110 12.64 -6.89 5.25
CA SER A 110 12.34 -7.20 3.85
C SER A 110 11.70 -5.97 3.16
N ASN A 111 11.23 -6.15 1.92
CA ASN A 111 10.33 -5.22 1.23
C ASN A 111 8.96 -5.90 1.05
N ILE A 112 7.92 -5.12 0.71
CA ILE A 112 6.53 -5.61 0.64
C ILE A 112 6.43 -6.77 -0.35
N LYS A 113 7.02 -6.62 -1.53
CA LYS A 113 7.04 -7.68 -2.54
C LYS A 113 7.76 -8.93 -2.07
N GLY A 114 8.90 -8.79 -1.38
CA GLY A 114 9.66 -9.91 -0.83
C GLY A 114 8.89 -10.69 0.25
N ILE A 115 8.04 -10.01 1.02
CA ILE A 115 7.13 -10.68 1.95
C ILE A 115 6.02 -11.41 1.20
N SER A 116 5.44 -10.77 0.18
CA SER A 116 4.38 -11.36 -0.64
C SER A 116 4.85 -12.62 -1.40
N ASP A 117 6.03 -12.54 -2.03
CA ASP A 117 6.60 -13.62 -2.84
C ASP A 117 6.89 -14.89 -2.02
N ASP A 118 7.28 -14.75 -0.75
CA ASP A 118 7.56 -15.87 0.18
C ASP A 118 6.70 -15.81 1.45
N LEU A 119 5.40 -15.54 1.27
CA LEU A 119 4.48 -15.36 2.38
C LEU A 119 4.46 -16.57 3.33
N ASN A 120 4.60 -17.78 2.80
CA ASN A 120 4.60 -18.99 3.60
C ASN A 120 5.79 -19.06 4.56
N TYR A 121 6.97 -18.56 4.18
CA TYR A 121 8.09 -18.41 5.11
C TYR A 121 7.74 -17.42 6.23
N TRP A 122 7.28 -16.22 5.87
CA TRP A 122 7.06 -15.13 6.84
C TRP A 122 5.97 -15.43 7.88
N ILE A 123 4.92 -16.17 7.52
CA ILE A 123 3.87 -16.56 8.48
C ILE A 123 4.27 -17.75 9.38
N ASN A 124 5.34 -18.47 9.05
CA ASN A 124 5.79 -19.68 9.75
C ASN A 124 7.16 -19.55 10.44
N VAL A 125 7.93 -18.50 10.17
CA VAL A 125 9.15 -18.19 10.95
C VAL A 125 8.79 -17.95 12.42
N TRP A 126 9.70 -18.24 13.34
CA TRP A 126 9.43 -18.26 14.80
C TRP A 126 8.70 -17.00 15.31
N SER A 127 9.18 -15.80 14.96
CA SER A 127 8.57 -14.53 15.42
C SER A 127 7.37 -14.10 14.58
N LYS A 128 7.29 -14.56 13.32
CA LYS A 128 6.33 -14.11 12.30
C LYS A 128 6.34 -12.61 12.03
N GLU A 129 7.36 -11.92 12.52
CA GLU A 129 7.51 -10.49 12.36
C GLU A 129 8.31 -10.18 11.10
N ALA A 130 7.84 -9.19 10.36
CA ALA A 130 8.59 -8.60 9.27
C ALA A 130 8.49 -7.08 9.33
N TYR A 131 9.54 -6.42 8.88
CA TYR A 131 9.68 -4.97 8.89
C TYR A 131 10.10 -4.50 7.51
N VAL A 132 9.44 -3.44 7.03
CA VAL A 132 9.71 -2.83 5.74
C VAL A 132 10.18 -1.39 5.94
N LEU A 133 11.34 -1.06 5.36
CA LEU A 133 11.87 0.29 5.38
C LEU A 133 11.01 1.16 4.47
N SER A 134 10.28 2.11 5.07
CA SER A 134 9.19 2.81 4.39
C SER A 134 9.03 4.25 4.87
N ILE A 135 8.43 5.06 4.00
CA ILE A 135 7.85 6.37 4.35
C ILE A 135 6.32 6.27 4.41
N ILE A 136 5.68 7.20 5.11
CA ILE A 136 4.22 7.36 5.06
C ILE A 136 3.85 8.34 3.95
N ILE A 137 3.00 7.90 3.02
CA ILE A 137 2.53 8.74 1.90
C ILE A 137 1.08 9.22 2.08
N GLU A 138 0.30 8.54 2.92
CA GLU A 138 -1.10 8.89 3.18
C GLU A 138 -1.49 8.52 4.61
N ILE A 139 -2.34 9.35 5.22
CA ILE A 139 -2.95 9.13 6.53
C ILE A 139 -4.46 9.33 6.35
N ASN A 140 -5.26 8.40 6.88
CA ASN A 140 -6.71 8.48 6.88
C ASN A 140 -7.26 8.20 8.28
N GLU A 141 -8.23 9.00 8.68
CA GLU A 141 -8.98 8.94 9.95
C GLU A 141 -10.47 9.21 9.74
#